data_AF-A0A9R0K4K8-F1
#
_entry.id   AF-A0A9R0K4K8-F1
#
_cell.length_a   1.000
_cell.length_b   1.000
_cell.length_c   1.000
_cell.angle_alpha   90.00
_cell.angle_beta   90.00
_cell.angle_gamma   90.00
#
_symmetry.space_group_name_H-M   'P 1'
#
loop_
_entity.id
_entity.type
_entity.pdbx_description
1 polymer ?
#
loop_
_entity_poly.entity_id
_entity_poly.type
_entity_poly.pdbx_seq_one_letter_code
_entity_poly.pdbx_strand_id
1 'polypeptide(L)'
;MGKDVKATPVFELSSFTVTNDVFNNLQDENGCACIELYGHIKFIDDNSDEYILFDCDPSDPAIVYLSDNNSVLLRESIFNPPYWSYWMHRFSLIIYLKDKRRDIVVVDSTKDFDFAFMDVYDVNEGCWKIETPMCGLISVHYRILPYAVYAHVDVEVVDYNGSRRSHTNEDCDKPLKSEDLCQAVVTGKISSTCKTQDKRCISRVIFDESCYDPANLTPTDLLWICWLAVPAYSRKLRIEVDLEVDGEKIGSGHVLDFDVKDICVETEKAIKEQNWSIIVRVDWKHAYSFITKEYFNRIDPKLFVEGASATESEGHSTFSKVSNRELHLEVFPDIYDPSSVSPTDMSTKGMVRDPIPLFFPYNHSLVEIFSVSITPPREKCWKLCGEVECTDTFETYNIFCKEGEEYVEVSYSKNTLPLQEPCSCYVGGNLCLDILLRNSQGFEISNGYVSWYEFQVTNWYDQRICSIVRGKYGFAAVHYTIFSMAAQAGVTIVLNSNDGCSRMIRGNIFGRYSGYRYHTYYEKKYFQSKLYENCVEVNNAEKLPLSKSVVAVPVNHSLILEAYIQVGKLGKNFQDEYFKGQVTFKPVLTEPPEVQSSHQTIYGEDFSLSVLVNWG
;
A
#
# COMPACT_ATOMS: atom_id res chain seq x y z
N MET A 1 -24.96 1.13 1.33
CA MET A 1 -23.64 1.31 0.69
C MET A 1 -22.59 1.51 1.78
N GLY A 2 -21.44 0.84 1.65
CA GLY A 2 -20.33 1.02 2.59
C GLY A 2 -19.47 2.23 2.23
N LYS A 3 -18.95 2.94 3.24
CA LYS A 3 -17.92 3.97 3.04
C LYS A 3 -16.57 3.30 2.74
N ASP A 4 -15.73 3.99 1.95
CA ASP A 4 -14.35 3.60 1.68
C ASP A 4 -13.46 3.52 2.92
N VAL A 5 -12.34 2.81 2.77
CA VAL A 5 -11.21 2.83 3.72
C VAL A 5 -9.94 3.18 2.95
N LYS A 6 -9.29 4.29 3.33
CA LYS A 6 -8.01 4.71 2.76
C LYS A 6 -6.93 3.73 3.16
N ALA A 7 -6.11 3.34 2.19
CA ALA A 7 -5.12 2.31 2.34
C ALA A 7 -3.84 2.71 1.61
N THR A 8 -2.74 2.09 2.03
CA THR A 8 -1.45 2.19 1.36
C THR A 8 -0.81 0.80 1.32
N PRO A 9 0.19 0.59 0.46
CA PRO A 9 1.12 -0.51 0.67
C PRO A 9 1.70 -0.46 2.10
N VAL A 10 1.70 -1.61 2.80
CA VAL A 10 2.38 -1.83 4.09
C VAL A 10 3.38 -3.00 4.01
N PHE A 11 4.59 -2.83 4.54
CA PHE A 11 5.55 -3.90 4.82
C PHE A 11 5.42 -4.27 6.29
N GLU A 12 5.25 -5.55 6.59
CA GLU A 12 5.15 -6.09 7.93
C GLU A 12 6.26 -7.14 8.13
N LEU A 13 7.16 -6.89 9.09
CA LEU A 13 8.05 -7.94 9.58
C LEU A 13 7.23 -8.87 10.47
N SER A 14 7.08 -10.12 10.05
CA SER A 14 6.19 -11.08 10.70
C SER A 14 6.87 -11.77 11.87
N SER A 15 7.97 -12.47 11.58
CA SER A 15 8.70 -13.19 12.61
C SER A 15 10.15 -13.38 12.25
N PHE A 16 10.95 -13.55 13.29
CA PHE A 16 12.35 -13.90 13.20
C PHE A 16 12.54 -15.18 14.01
N THR A 17 12.92 -16.27 13.33
CA THR A 17 13.12 -17.58 13.94
C THR A 17 14.56 -18.01 13.80
N VAL A 18 15.19 -18.43 14.90
CA VAL A 18 16.51 -19.05 14.90
C VAL A 18 16.38 -20.51 15.32
N THR A 19 16.77 -21.43 14.44
CA THR A 19 16.82 -22.87 14.72
C THR A 19 18.27 -23.31 14.84
N ASN A 20 18.67 -23.83 16.01
CA ASN A 20 20.05 -24.23 16.26
C ASN A 20 20.16 -25.47 17.14
N ASP A 21 21.05 -26.38 16.77
CA ASP A 21 21.42 -27.52 17.60
C ASP A 21 22.18 -27.12 18.88
N VAL A 22 22.87 -25.97 18.88
CA VAL A 22 23.55 -25.45 20.09
C VAL A 22 22.52 -25.09 21.17
N PHE A 23 21.28 -24.75 20.77
CA PHE A 23 20.22 -24.46 21.72
C PHE A 23 19.71 -25.71 22.47
N ASN A 24 19.95 -26.91 21.94
CA ASN A 24 19.57 -28.18 22.56
C ASN A 24 20.27 -28.44 23.92
N ASN A 25 21.36 -27.73 24.22
CA ASN A 25 22.14 -27.89 25.44
C ASN A 25 21.95 -26.75 26.47
N LEU A 26 20.90 -25.92 26.33
CA LEU A 26 20.76 -24.65 27.06
C LEU A 26 19.92 -24.69 28.34
N GLN A 27 19.70 -25.86 28.95
CA GLN A 27 18.99 -25.92 30.23
C GLN A 27 19.81 -25.20 31.32
N ASP A 28 19.19 -24.21 31.97
CA ASP A 28 19.76 -23.61 33.19
C ASP A 28 19.58 -24.54 34.41
N GLU A 29 20.11 -24.14 35.57
CA GLU A 29 19.99 -24.91 36.82
C GLU A 29 18.54 -25.12 37.28
N ASN A 30 17.58 -24.39 36.70
CA ASN A 30 16.13 -24.50 36.93
C ASN A 30 15.40 -25.24 35.80
N GLY A 31 16.11 -25.74 34.78
CA GLY A 31 15.55 -26.45 33.63
C GLY A 31 14.91 -25.55 32.55
N CYS A 32 14.99 -24.22 32.67
CA CYS A 32 14.47 -23.28 31.69
C CYS A 32 15.55 -22.90 30.67
N ALA A 33 15.22 -22.93 29.37
CA ALA A 33 16.17 -22.63 28.32
C ALA A 33 15.82 -21.26 27.70
N CYS A 34 16.50 -20.20 28.15
CA CYS A 34 16.31 -18.83 27.66
C CYS A 34 17.60 -18.20 27.13
N ILE A 35 17.43 -17.12 26.36
CA ILE A 35 18.50 -16.30 25.75
C ILE A 35 18.26 -14.83 26.10
N GLU A 36 19.33 -14.11 26.44
CA GLU A 36 19.31 -12.66 26.65
C GLU A 36 19.78 -11.97 25.36
N LEU A 37 18.84 -11.53 24.54
CA LEU A 37 19.10 -10.90 23.24
C LEU A 37 19.20 -9.39 23.36
N TYR A 38 20.24 -8.82 22.74
CA TYR A 38 20.36 -7.38 22.52
C TYR A 38 20.81 -7.08 21.09
N GLY A 39 20.69 -5.83 20.68
CA GLY A 39 20.98 -5.38 19.31
C GLY A 39 19.75 -4.73 18.68
N HIS A 40 19.73 -4.67 17.35
CA HIS A 40 18.70 -3.95 16.62
C HIS A 40 18.23 -4.65 15.35
N ILE A 41 16.98 -4.36 14.99
CA ILE A 41 16.39 -4.64 13.70
C ILE A 41 15.89 -3.31 13.16
N LYS A 42 16.41 -2.87 12.02
CA LYS A 42 16.03 -1.57 11.43
C LYS A 42 15.97 -1.63 9.92
N PHE A 43 15.20 -0.72 9.33
CA PHE A 43 15.26 -0.43 7.90
C PHE A 43 16.05 0.85 7.66
N ILE A 44 16.73 0.91 6.52
CA ILE A 44 17.31 2.13 5.97
C ILE A 44 16.69 2.35 4.61
N ASP A 45 16.08 3.51 4.38
CA ASP A 45 15.51 3.87 3.08
C ASP A 45 16.54 4.44 2.10
N ASP A 46 16.10 4.73 0.87
CA ASP A 46 16.92 5.33 -0.18
C ASP A 46 17.43 6.73 0.15
N ASN A 47 16.81 7.43 1.10
CA ASN A 47 17.26 8.72 1.60
C ASN A 47 18.23 8.59 2.79
N SER A 48 18.61 7.35 3.15
CA SER A 48 19.41 7.00 4.33
C SER A 48 18.72 7.31 5.67
N ASP A 49 17.40 7.44 5.68
CA ASP A 49 16.62 7.58 6.90
C ASP A 49 16.46 6.19 7.57
N GLU A 50 16.75 6.14 8.88
CA GLU A 50 16.72 4.90 9.66
C GLU A 50 15.39 4.75 10.40
N TYR A 51 14.84 3.53 10.35
CA TYR A 51 13.59 3.17 11.01
C TYR A 51 13.76 1.93 11.86
N ILE A 52 13.71 2.11 13.17
CA ILE A 52 13.99 1.06 14.16
C ILE A 52 12.72 0.25 14.42
N LEU A 53 12.79 -1.06 14.16
CA LEU A 53 11.73 -2.01 14.49
C LEU A 53 11.94 -2.69 15.84
N PHE A 54 13.19 -2.91 16.21
CA PHE A 54 13.59 -3.52 17.47
C PHE A 54 14.92 -2.91 17.87
N ASP A 55 15.05 -2.54 19.13
CA ASP A 55 16.30 -2.04 19.70
C ASP A 55 16.33 -2.36 21.19
N CYS A 56 17.34 -3.13 21.58
CA CYS A 56 17.61 -3.47 22.96
C CYS A 56 19.08 -3.19 23.26
N ASP A 57 19.32 -2.39 24.30
CA ASP A 57 20.66 -2.06 24.76
C ASP A 57 21.30 -3.26 25.48
N PRO A 58 22.62 -3.48 25.36
CA PRO A 58 23.31 -4.54 26.11
C PRO A 58 23.07 -4.49 27.63
N SER A 59 22.80 -3.32 28.20
CA SER A 59 22.47 -3.15 29.61
C SER A 59 21.09 -3.69 29.98
N ASP A 60 20.16 -3.74 29.03
CA ASP A 60 18.76 -4.16 29.20
C ASP A 60 18.33 -5.12 28.05
N PRO A 61 18.86 -6.37 28.03
CA PRO A 61 18.56 -7.32 26.97
C PRO A 61 17.13 -7.86 27.07
N ALA A 62 16.50 -8.11 25.92
CA ALA A 62 15.25 -8.85 25.87
C ALA A 62 15.47 -10.32 26.23
N ILE A 63 14.71 -10.84 27.18
CA ILE A 63 14.72 -12.26 27.52
C ILE A 63 13.76 -13.00 26.58
N VAL A 64 14.28 -13.96 25.82
CA VAL A 64 13.49 -14.79 24.91
C VAL A 64 13.64 -16.26 25.28
N TYR A 65 12.50 -16.92 25.47
CA TYR A 65 12.45 -18.33 25.83
C TYR A 65 12.50 -19.20 24.57
N LEU A 66 13.14 -20.36 24.67
CA LEU A 66 13.12 -21.34 23.60
C LEU A 66 11.75 -22.01 23.53
N SER A 67 11.17 -22.05 22.33
CA SER A 67 10.00 -22.89 22.06
C SER A 67 10.36 -24.38 22.08
N ASP A 68 9.35 -25.26 22.14
CA ASP A 68 9.47 -26.74 22.16
C ASP A 68 10.43 -27.36 21.14
N ASN A 69 10.74 -26.66 20.05
CA ASN A 69 11.66 -27.10 19.00
C ASN A 69 13.10 -26.55 19.17
N ASN A 70 13.48 -26.09 20.37
CA ASN A 70 14.77 -25.45 20.65
C ASN A 70 15.09 -24.29 19.68
N SER A 71 14.07 -23.48 19.40
CA SER A 71 14.20 -22.28 18.56
C SER A 71 13.82 -21.01 19.30
N VAL A 72 14.51 -19.92 18.94
CA VAL A 72 14.19 -18.55 19.38
C VAL A 72 13.23 -17.94 18.38
N LEU A 73 12.19 -17.26 18.87
CA LEU A 73 11.18 -16.64 18.02
C LEU A 73 10.84 -15.23 18.50
N LEU A 74 11.20 -14.22 17.71
CA LEU A 74 10.66 -12.87 17.85
C LEU A 74 9.44 -12.73 16.93
N ARG A 75 8.33 -12.19 17.45
CA ARG A 75 7.04 -12.07 16.74
C ARG A 75 6.64 -10.62 16.56
N GLU A 76 5.61 -10.40 15.75
CA GLU A 76 5.05 -9.08 15.42
C GLU A 76 4.78 -8.20 16.65
N SER A 77 4.37 -8.80 17.77
CA SER A 77 4.05 -8.07 19.01
C SER A 77 5.25 -7.41 19.68
N ILE A 78 6.48 -7.78 19.33
CA ILE A 78 7.70 -7.21 19.91
C ILE A 78 8.24 -6.08 19.03
N PHE A 79 7.81 -6.00 17.77
CA PHE A 79 8.31 -5.00 16.84
C PHE A 79 7.55 -3.68 17.00
N ASN A 80 8.31 -2.59 17.01
CA ASN A 80 7.81 -1.26 16.80
C ASN A 80 7.11 -1.18 15.43
N PRO A 81 6.11 -0.28 15.28
CA PRO A 81 5.40 -0.15 14.01
C PRO A 81 6.40 0.10 12.89
N PRO A 82 6.31 -0.62 11.77
CA PRO A 82 7.09 -0.24 10.62
C PRO A 82 6.60 1.14 10.15
N TYR A 83 7.50 2.10 10.09
CA TYR A 83 7.27 3.39 9.46
C TYR A 83 7.24 3.29 7.92
N TRP A 84 7.00 2.09 7.36
CA TRP A 84 6.99 1.94 5.91
C TRP A 84 5.85 2.75 5.33
N SER A 85 6.25 3.72 4.52
CA SER A 85 5.39 4.62 3.78
C SER A 85 5.67 4.41 2.31
N TYR A 86 4.66 4.59 1.46
CA TYR A 86 4.68 4.46 0.00
C TYR A 86 5.88 5.10 -0.74
N TRP A 87 6.67 5.94 -0.07
CA TRP A 87 7.89 6.58 -0.59
C TRP A 87 9.11 5.64 -0.68
N MET A 88 9.13 4.54 0.10
CA MET A 88 10.26 3.60 0.21
C MET A 88 10.14 2.50 -0.87
N HIS A 89 10.70 2.77 -2.05
CA HIS A 89 10.69 1.86 -3.20
C HIS A 89 11.89 0.91 -3.18
N ARG A 90 12.97 1.30 -2.50
CA ARG A 90 14.03 0.42 -2.05
C ARG A 90 14.33 0.70 -0.58
N PHE A 91 14.73 -0.35 0.13
CA PHE A 91 15.24 -0.23 1.49
C PHE A 91 16.08 -1.45 1.85
N SER A 92 16.97 -1.28 2.82
CA SER A 92 17.76 -2.34 3.39
C SER A 92 17.22 -2.72 4.77
N LEU A 93 16.88 -3.99 4.99
CA LEU A 93 16.64 -4.54 6.32
C LEU A 93 17.97 -4.96 6.92
N ILE A 94 18.33 -4.35 8.04
CA ILE A 94 19.54 -4.63 8.80
C ILE A 94 19.15 -5.31 10.10
N ILE A 95 19.76 -6.46 10.36
CA ILE A 95 19.52 -7.26 11.55
C ILE A 95 20.86 -7.52 12.22
N TYR A 96 21.00 -7.03 13.45
CA TYR A 96 22.12 -7.31 14.33
C TYR A 96 21.59 -7.76 15.68
N LEU A 97 21.72 -9.04 16.03
CA LEU A 97 21.32 -9.54 17.34
C LEU A 97 22.43 -10.38 17.95
N LYS A 98 22.61 -10.24 19.27
CA LYS A 98 23.66 -10.90 20.03
C LYS A 98 23.13 -11.42 21.36
N ASP A 99 23.59 -12.60 21.75
CA ASP A 99 23.32 -13.20 23.06
C ASP A 99 24.31 -12.64 24.09
N LYS A 100 23.80 -11.94 25.10
CA LYS A 100 24.58 -11.34 26.17
C LYS A 100 25.29 -12.36 27.04
N ARG A 101 24.62 -13.45 27.42
CA ARG A 101 25.18 -14.45 28.36
C ARG A 101 26.40 -15.15 27.79
N ARG A 102 26.35 -15.43 26.50
CA ARG A 102 27.34 -16.26 25.79
C ARG A 102 28.31 -15.44 24.94
N ASP A 103 28.03 -14.15 24.78
CA ASP A 103 28.77 -13.24 23.91
C ASP A 103 28.80 -13.67 22.43
N ILE A 104 27.72 -14.32 21.96
CA ILE A 104 27.62 -14.89 20.61
C ILE A 104 26.74 -14.00 19.73
N VAL A 105 27.26 -13.56 18.59
CA VAL A 105 26.47 -12.90 17.54
C VAL A 105 25.51 -13.94 16.95
N VAL A 106 24.22 -13.73 17.18
CA VAL A 106 23.15 -14.59 16.67
C VAL A 106 22.94 -14.34 15.19
N VAL A 107 22.92 -13.06 14.80
CA VAL A 107 22.79 -12.64 13.40
C VAL A 107 23.46 -11.29 13.21
N ASP A 108 24.13 -11.13 12.08
CA ASP A 108 24.60 -9.86 11.55
C ASP A 108 24.45 -9.95 10.04
N SER A 109 23.38 -9.36 9.51
CA SER A 109 23.05 -9.50 8.10
C SER A 109 22.20 -8.35 7.60
N THR A 110 22.38 -8.04 6.32
CA THR A 110 21.59 -7.05 5.60
C THR A 110 20.90 -7.69 4.40
N LYS A 111 19.66 -7.29 4.13
CA LYS A 111 18.93 -7.65 2.92
C LYS A 111 18.30 -6.43 2.28
N ASP A 112 18.62 -6.22 1.01
CA ASP A 112 18.00 -5.19 0.21
C ASP A 112 16.68 -5.69 -0.38
N PHE A 113 15.70 -4.80 -0.37
CA PHE A 113 14.42 -4.99 -1.00
C PHE A 113 14.26 -3.93 -2.09
N ASP A 114 13.94 -4.37 -3.31
CA ASP A 114 13.62 -3.49 -4.42
C ASP A 114 12.18 -3.74 -4.88
N PHE A 115 11.32 -2.76 -4.61
CA PHE A 115 9.91 -2.77 -4.95
C PHE A 115 9.62 -2.16 -6.32
N ALA A 116 10.64 -1.72 -7.07
CA ALA A 116 10.46 -1.19 -8.42
C ALA A 116 9.67 -2.16 -9.32
N PHE A 117 9.85 -3.46 -9.10
CA PHE A 117 9.26 -4.55 -9.89
C PHE A 117 8.29 -5.42 -9.11
N MET A 118 7.88 -5.01 -7.90
CA MET A 118 7.13 -5.93 -7.07
C MET A 118 5.72 -6.16 -7.59
N ASP A 119 5.37 -7.43 -7.68
CA ASP A 119 4.06 -7.92 -8.09
C ASP A 119 3.03 -7.65 -6.99
N VAL A 120 2.34 -6.52 -7.03
CA VAL A 120 1.41 -6.15 -5.96
C VAL A 120 0.10 -6.96 -6.08
N TYR A 121 0.11 -8.21 -5.60
CA TYR A 121 -1.07 -9.05 -5.41
C TYR A 121 -1.38 -9.24 -3.93
N ASP A 122 -2.67 -9.24 -3.57
CA ASP A 122 -3.30 -9.61 -2.28
C ASP A 122 -2.38 -9.54 -1.05
N VAL A 123 -1.50 -10.53 -0.87
CA VAL A 123 -0.40 -10.49 0.10
C VAL A 123 0.82 -11.18 -0.52
N ASN A 124 1.97 -10.50 -0.50
CA ASN A 124 3.25 -11.13 -0.82
C ASN A 124 3.94 -11.54 0.47
N GLU A 125 3.91 -12.83 0.78
CA GLU A 125 4.68 -13.40 1.89
C GLU A 125 6.07 -13.82 1.40
N GLY A 126 7.09 -13.53 2.18
CA GLY A 126 8.45 -13.93 1.89
C GLY A 126 9.16 -14.48 3.11
N CYS A 127 10.19 -15.28 2.85
CA CYS A 127 11.08 -15.83 3.87
C CYS A 127 12.53 -15.61 3.41
N TRP A 128 13.28 -14.85 4.20
CA TRP A 128 14.71 -14.72 4.03
C TRP A 128 15.42 -15.71 4.95
N LYS A 129 16.15 -16.63 4.36
CA LYS A 129 16.94 -17.64 5.08
C LYS A 129 18.39 -17.20 5.16
N ILE A 130 18.95 -17.23 6.36
CA ILE A 130 20.36 -16.90 6.62
C ILE A 130 20.97 -18.13 7.30
N GLU A 131 22.01 -18.68 6.69
CA GLU A 131 22.79 -19.75 7.30
C GLU A 131 23.97 -19.13 8.04
N THR A 132 24.05 -19.43 9.33
CA THR A 132 25.15 -18.97 10.17
C THR A 132 25.95 -20.17 10.66
N PRO A 133 27.30 -20.14 10.56
CA PRO A 133 28.13 -21.27 11.02
C PRO A 133 27.95 -21.61 12.51
N MET A 134 27.54 -20.64 13.31
CA MET A 134 27.46 -20.72 14.78
C MET A 134 26.01 -20.88 15.29
N CYS A 135 25.03 -20.29 14.59
CA CYS A 135 23.66 -20.17 15.07
C CYS A 135 22.63 -20.98 14.25
N GLY A 136 23.11 -21.81 13.31
CA GLY A 136 22.25 -22.66 12.48
C GLY A 136 21.49 -21.87 11.42
N LEU A 137 20.25 -22.28 11.16
CA LEU A 137 19.38 -21.65 10.16
C LEU A 137 18.50 -20.59 10.82
N ILE A 138 18.56 -19.39 10.27
CA ILE A 138 17.71 -18.26 10.63
C ILE A 138 16.69 -18.04 9.52
N SER A 139 15.42 -17.87 9.89
CA SER A 139 14.34 -17.58 8.97
C SER A 139 13.64 -16.29 9.37
N VAL A 140 13.69 -15.30 8.48
CA VAL A 140 13.03 -14.00 8.65
C VAL A 140 11.81 -13.96 7.74
N HIS A 141 10.62 -13.98 8.33
CA HIS A 141 9.35 -13.95 7.62
C HIS A 141 8.81 -12.53 7.55
N TYR A 142 8.32 -12.14 6.39
CA TYR A 142 7.75 -10.82 6.15
C TYR A 142 6.56 -10.90 5.22
N ARG A 143 5.73 -9.85 5.24
CA ARG A 143 4.57 -9.69 4.37
C ARG A 143 4.58 -8.30 3.75
N ILE A 144 4.14 -8.21 2.51
CA ILE A 144 3.79 -6.93 1.89
C ILE A 144 2.32 -6.97 1.50
N LEU A 145 1.57 -6.00 2.03
CA LEU A 145 0.15 -5.84 1.81
C LEU A 145 -0.07 -4.62 0.90
N PRO A 146 -0.66 -4.77 -0.30
CA PRO A 146 -0.93 -3.68 -1.25
C PRO A 146 -1.79 -2.55 -0.70
N TYR A 147 -2.79 -2.94 0.08
CA TYR A 147 -3.90 -2.10 0.49
C TYR A 147 -4.15 -2.39 1.97
N ALA A 148 -3.37 -1.77 2.85
CA ALA A 148 -3.47 -2.00 4.27
C ALA A 148 -3.61 -0.70 5.08
N VAL A 149 -4.11 -0.89 6.29
CA VAL A 149 -4.15 0.07 7.39
C VAL A 149 -3.47 -0.55 8.59
N TYR A 150 -3.01 0.26 9.53
CA TYR A 150 -2.46 -0.24 10.79
C TYR A 150 -3.55 -0.33 11.85
N ALA A 151 -3.55 -1.45 12.59
CA ALA A 151 -4.27 -1.60 13.84
C ALA A 151 -3.25 -1.55 14.99
N HIS A 152 -3.39 -0.56 15.87
CA HIS A 152 -2.80 -0.57 17.20
C HIS A 152 -3.70 -1.38 18.10
N VAL A 153 -3.22 -2.50 18.62
CA VAL A 153 -4.01 -3.40 19.44
C VAL A 153 -3.42 -3.44 20.84
N ASP A 154 -4.22 -3.04 21.81
CA ASP A 154 -3.91 -3.17 23.23
C ASP A 154 -4.79 -4.28 23.82
N VAL A 155 -4.17 -5.22 24.52
CA VAL A 155 -4.87 -6.28 25.24
C VAL A 155 -4.48 -6.22 26.71
N GLU A 156 -5.47 -5.97 27.57
CA GLU A 156 -5.29 -5.76 29.01
C GLU A 156 -6.08 -6.82 29.79
N VAL A 157 -5.45 -7.49 30.76
CA VAL A 157 -6.11 -8.39 31.71
C VAL A 157 -6.35 -7.68 33.03
N VAL A 158 -7.59 -7.66 33.50
CA VAL A 158 -8.04 -6.90 34.68
C VAL A 158 -8.76 -7.79 35.69
N ASP A 159 -8.36 -7.72 36.96
CA ASP A 159 -9.05 -8.37 38.10
C ASP A 159 -10.24 -7.52 38.60
N TYR A 160 -11.44 -8.09 38.64
CA TYR A 160 -12.63 -7.44 39.20
C TYR A 160 -12.67 -7.44 40.74
N ASN A 161 -12.00 -8.39 41.38
CA ASN A 161 -12.07 -8.62 42.82
C ASN A 161 -10.95 -7.93 43.62
N GLY A 162 -9.97 -7.32 42.96
CA GLY A 162 -8.94 -6.49 43.60
C GLY A 162 -9.49 -5.30 44.40
N SER A 163 -10.72 -4.84 44.11
CA SER A 163 -11.43 -3.83 44.92
C SER A 163 -12.22 -4.41 46.11
N ARG A 164 -12.28 -5.74 46.26
CA ARG A 164 -13.06 -6.43 47.31
C ARG A 164 -12.21 -7.25 48.27
N ARG A 165 -10.89 -7.31 48.07
CA ARG A 165 -9.92 -7.89 49.00
C ARG A 165 -9.22 -6.85 49.88
N SER A 166 -9.88 -5.73 50.24
CA SER A 166 -9.47 -4.99 51.43
C SER A 166 -10.19 -5.57 52.65
N HIS A 167 -9.41 -6.15 53.55
CA HIS A 167 -9.86 -6.59 54.86
C HIS A 167 -10.77 -5.55 55.54
N THR A 168 -11.73 -6.10 56.27
CA THR A 168 -12.54 -5.44 57.30
C THR A 168 -11.78 -4.35 58.06
N ASN A 169 -12.38 -3.15 58.06
CA ASN A 169 -12.31 -2.07 59.06
C ASN A 169 -10.94 -1.51 59.50
N GLU A 170 -10.86 -0.18 59.42
CA GLU A 170 -9.93 0.75 60.10
C GLU A 170 -8.53 0.92 59.50
N ASP A 171 -8.43 1.72 58.43
CA ASP A 171 -7.54 2.90 58.31
C ASP A 171 -7.43 3.34 56.84
N CYS A 172 -8.32 4.24 56.41
CA CYS A 172 -8.23 4.94 55.14
C CYS A 172 -7.35 6.17 55.32
N ASP A 173 -6.04 6.08 55.05
CA ASP A 173 -5.17 7.22 54.66
C ASP A 173 -3.68 6.85 54.48
N LYS A 174 -3.38 5.68 53.89
CA LYS A 174 -2.02 5.37 53.42
C LYS A 174 -2.06 4.92 51.95
N PRO A 175 -1.16 5.42 51.08
CA PRO A 175 -1.02 4.88 49.74
C PRO A 175 -0.64 3.39 49.86
N LEU A 176 -1.31 2.53 49.10
CA LEU A 176 -0.93 1.12 49.00
C LEU A 176 0.55 1.04 48.64
N LYS A 177 1.31 0.29 49.44
CA LYS A 177 2.67 -0.10 49.07
C LYS A 177 2.58 -1.01 47.84
N SER A 178 3.52 -0.88 46.90
CA SER A 178 3.59 -1.67 45.66
C SER A 178 3.80 -3.18 45.85
N GLU A 179 3.75 -3.68 47.09
CA GLU A 179 4.05 -5.08 47.44
C GLU A 179 2.80 -5.98 47.51
N ASP A 180 1.59 -5.44 47.42
CA ASP A 180 0.31 -6.20 47.41
C ASP A 180 -0.34 -6.25 46.01
N LEU A 181 0.45 -6.19 44.94
CA LEU A 181 -0.02 -6.39 43.58
C LEU A 181 -0.20 -7.91 43.33
N CYS A 182 -1.43 -8.35 43.10
CA CYS A 182 -1.74 -9.75 42.79
C CYS A 182 -0.85 -10.26 41.64
N GLN A 183 0.08 -11.17 41.94
CA GLN A 183 0.72 -12.00 40.93
C GLN A 183 -0.34 -12.93 40.35
N ALA A 184 -0.58 -12.85 39.05
CA ALA A 184 -1.53 -13.70 38.34
C ALA A 184 -0.76 -14.59 37.37
N VAL A 185 -1.03 -15.89 37.40
CA VAL A 185 -0.45 -16.83 36.44
C VAL A 185 -1.34 -16.84 35.21
N VAL A 186 -0.82 -16.30 34.10
CA VAL A 186 -1.50 -16.31 32.80
C VAL A 186 -0.87 -17.38 31.91
N THR A 187 -1.70 -18.21 31.29
CA THR A 187 -1.29 -19.20 30.28
C THR A 187 -2.25 -19.17 29.09
N GLY A 188 -1.89 -19.83 27.99
CA GLY A 188 -2.69 -19.84 26.76
C GLY A 188 -2.21 -18.86 25.69
N LYS A 189 -3.13 -18.46 24.80
CA LYS A 189 -2.81 -17.75 23.56
C LYS A 189 -3.84 -16.68 23.17
N ILE A 190 -3.35 -15.56 22.65
CA ILE A 190 -4.16 -14.57 21.96
C ILE A 190 -3.67 -14.47 20.53
N SER A 191 -4.59 -14.59 19.58
CA SER A 191 -4.26 -14.49 18.16
C SER A 191 -5.19 -13.54 17.44
N SER A 192 -4.67 -12.91 16.39
CA SER A 192 -5.47 -12.12 15.47
C SER A 192 -5.57 -12.83 14.13
N THR A 193 -6.74 -12.72 13.50
CA THR A 193 -6.93 -13.17 12.12
C THR A 193 -7.63 -12.12 11.28
N CYS A 194 -7.19 -11.95 10.05
CA CYS A 194 -7.89 -11.16 9.04
C CYS A 194 -7.95 -11.93 7.73
N LYS A 195 -9.01 -11.69 6.94
CA LYS A 195 -9.20 -12.36 5.65
C LYS A 195 -8.48 -11.63 4.53
N THR A 196 -7.81 -12.39 3.68
CA THR A 196 -7.28 -11.95 2.39
C THR A 196 -8.32 -12.15 1.28
N GLN A 197 -8.02 -11.70 0.07
CA GLN A 197 -8.93 -11.76 -1.05
C GLN A 197 -9.15 -13.18 -1.57
N ASP A 198 -8.11 -14.01 -1.57
CA ASP A 198 -8.17 -15.42 -1.96
C ASP A 198 -8.79 -16.35 -0.89
N LYS A 199 -9.40 -15.77 0.15
CA LYS A 199 -9.98 -16.44 1.32
C LYS A 199 -8.94 -17.14 2.21
N ARG A 200 -7.64 -16.91 2.02
CA ARG A 200 -6.67 -17.21 3.07
C ARG A 200 -6.92 -16.29 4.27
N CYS A 201 -6.44 -16.72 5.42
CA CYS A 201 -6.45 -15.90 6.63
C CYS A 201 -5.01 -15.60 6.98
N ILE A 202 -4.69 -14.33 7.19
CA ILE A 202 -3.45 -13.98 7.87
C ILE A 202 -3.72 -14.19 9.36
N SER A 203 -2.93 -15.05 9.99
CA SER A 203 -2.99 -15.30 11.44
C SER A 203 -1.71 -14.79 12.08
N ARG A 204 -1.84 -14.03 13.16
CA ARG A 204 -0.73 -13.50 13.95
C ARG A 204 -0.94 -13.83 15.40
N VAL A 205 0.15 -14.11 16.11
CA VAL A 205 0.06 -14.37 17.54
C VAL A 205 0.42 -13.09 18.28
N ILE A 206 -0.55 -12.54 19.01
CA ILE A 206 -0.35 -11.35 19.85
C ILE A 206 0.38 -11.78 21.12
N PHE A 207 -0.09 -12.87 21.72
CA PHE A 207 0.40 -13.41 22.98
C PHE A 207 0.37 -14.93 22.99
N ASP A 208 1.34 -15.54 23.66
CA ASP A 208 1.51 -16.99 23.79
C ASP A 208 2.37 -17.29 25.01
N GLU A 209 2.08 -18.36 25.74
CA GLU A 209 2.80 -18.77 26.96
C GLU A 209 4.30 -18.99 26.77
N SER A 210 4.72 -19.27 25.53
CA SER A 210 6.14 -19.38 25.17
C SER A 210 6.92 -18.06 25.21
N CYS A 211 6.25 -16.91 25.41
CA CYS A 211 6.87 -15.59 25.32
C CYS A 211 7.36 -15.02 26.67
N TYR A 212 7.08 -15.66 27.81
CA TYR A 212 7.41 -15.13 29.14
C TYR A 212 7.57 -16.25 30.18
N ASP A 213 8.13 -15.92 31.35
CA ASP A 213 8.14 -16.81 32.50
C ASP A 213 6.80 -16.69 33.26
N PRO A 214 5.95 -17.73 33.26
CA PRO A 214 4.65 -17.68 33.92
C PRO A 214 4.74 -17.52 35.45
N ALA A 215 5.92 -17.71 36.06
CA ALA A 215 6.11 -17.56 37.50
C ALA A 215 6.27 -16.10 37.99
N ASN A 216 6.41 -15.11 37.08
CA ASN A 216 6.88 -13.76 37.45
C ASN A 216 6.06 -12.58 36.88
N LEU A 217 4.85 -12.79 36.35
CA LEU A 217 4.05 -11.68 35.80
C LEU A 217 3.54 -10.74 36.90
N THR A 218 3.90 -9.46 36.82
CA THR A 218 3.31 -8.38 37.62
C THR A 218 2.10 -7.78 36.89
N PRO A 219 1.17 -7.08 37.57
CA PRO A 219 0.01 -6.47 36.91
C PRO A 219 0.33 -5.46 35.79
N THR A 220 1.52 -4.85 35.79
CA THR A 220 2.02 -4.02 34.68
C THR A 220 2.41 -4.84 33.44
N ASP A 221 2.63 -6.14 33.59
CA ASP A 221 2.98 -7.09 32.52
C ASP A 221 1.75 -7.76 31.88
N LEU A 222 0.54 -7.38 32.32
CA LEU A 222 -0.75 -7.86 31.79
C LEU A 222 -1.31 -6.99 30.65
N LEU A 223 -0.46 -6.12 30.10
CA LEU A 223 -0.76 -5.28 28.94
C LEU A 223 0.13 -5.69 27.77
N TRP A 224 -0.48 -6.19 26.70
CA TRP A 224 0.20 -6.51 25.45
C TRP A 224 -0.21 -5.52 24.36
N ILE A 225 0.80 -4.88 23.77
CA ILE A 225 0.62 -3.89 22.71
C ILE A 225 1.22 -4.45 21.43
N CYS A 226 0.51 -4.38 20.31
CA CYS A 226 1.07 -4.75 19.02
C CYS A 226 0.53 -3.89 17.87
N TRP A 227 1.32 -3.82 16.80
CA TRP A 227 0.95 -3.17 15.55
C TRP A 227 0.75 -4.22 14.47
N LEU A 228 -0.45 -4.25 13.88
CA LEU A 228 -0.80 -5.22 12.85
C LEU A 228 -1.13 -4.52 11.54
N ALA A 229 -0.53 -4.98 10.44
CA ALA A 229 -0.93 -4.53 9.12
C ALA A 229 -2.19 -5.29 8.67
N VAL A 230 -3.32 -4.60 8.55
CA VAL A 230 -4.61 -5.22 8.21
C VAL A 230 -4.98 -4.84 6.78
N PRO A 231 -5.25 -5.82 5.88
CA PRO A 231 -5.74 -5.48 4.56
C PRO A 231 -7.04 -4.69 4.66
N ALA A 232 -7.09 -3.53 4.01
CA ALA A 232 -8.21 -2.60 4.05
C ALA A 232 -9.46 -3.18 3.39
N TYR A 233 -9.35 -4.15 2.49
CA TYR A 233 -10.51 -4.90 1.98
C TYR A 233 -11.00 -5.98 2.94
N SER A 234 -10.22 -6.33 3.97
CA SER A 234 -10.70 -7.18 5.04
C SER A 234 -11.82 -6.47 5.77
N ARG A 235 -12.98 -7.11 5.91
CA ARG A 235 -14.12 -6.51 6.60
C ARG A 235 -13.86 -6.38 8.10
N LYS A 236 -13.12 -7.35 8.66
CA LYS A 236 -12.91 -7.47 10.10
C LYS A 236 -11.50 -7.92 10.44
N LEU A 237 -10.95 -7.34 11.49
CA LEU A 237 -9.88 -7.92 12.29
C LEU A 237 -10.54 -8.73 13.41
N ARG A 238 -10.21 -10.01 13.50
CA ARG A 238 -10.74 -10.90 14.54
C ARG A 238 -9.66 -11.13 15.57
N ILE A 239 -9.99 -11.01 16.85
CA ILE A 239 -9.10 -11.35 17.95
C ILE A 239 -9.73 -12.51 18.69
N GLU A 240 -9.04 -13.64 18.67
CA GLU A 240 -9.40 -14.86 19.38
C GLU A 240 -8.55 -14.94 20.65
N VAL A 241 -9.22 -15.17 21.76
CA VAL A 241 -8.64 -15.14 23.10
C VAL A 241 -8.89 -16.50 23.72
N ASP A 242 -7.83 -17.22 24.05
CA ASP A 242 -7.91 -18.51 24.75
C ASP A 242 -6.89 -18.48 25.88
N LEU A 243 -7.25 -17.86 27.01
CA LEU A 243 -6.38 -17.68 28.16
C LEU A 243 -6.88 -18.48 29.37
N GLU A 244 -5.97 -18.81 30.27
CA GLU A 244 -6.27 -19.27 31.61
C GLU A 244 -5.51 -18.40 32.61
N VAL A 245 -6.24 -17.73 33.50
CA VAL A 245 -5.69 -16.81 34.51
C VAL A 245 -6.01 -17.36 35.89
N ASP A 246 -4.99 -17.71 36.68
CA ASP A 246 -5.14 -18.35 37.99
C ASP A 246 -6.08 -19.57 37.99
N GLY A 247 -6.06 -20.35 36.90
CA GLY A 247 -6.91 -21.53 36.72
C GLY A 247 -8.31 -21.24 36.17
N GLU A 248 -8.68 -19.97 35.97
CA GLU A 248 -9.93 -19.56 35.33
C GLU A 248 -9.74 -19.41 33.82
N LYS A 249 -10.46 -20.21 33.04
CA LYS A 249 -10.46 -20.09 31.58
C LYS A 249 -11.24 -18.87 31.13
N ILE A 250 -10.60 -18.01 30.37
CA ILE A 250 -11.16 -16.79 29.81
C ILE A 250 -11.13 -16.86 28.30
N GLY A 251 -12.28 -16.61 27.68
CA GLY A 251 -12.35 -16.40 26.24
C GLY A 251 -12.41 -17.67 25.41
N SER A 252 -12.27 -18.88 25.96
CA SER A 252 -12.41 -20.14 25.20
C SER A 252 -13.65 -20.15 24.28
N GLY A 253 -13.43 -20.03 22.97
CA GLY A 253 -14.48 -19.96 21.92
C GLY A 253 -15.08 -18.58 21.63
N HIS A 254 -14.58 -17.52 22.26
CA HIS A 254 -14.98 -16.14 22.02
C HIS A 254 -14.07 -15.49 20.97
N VAL A 255 -14.70 -14.77 20.04
CA VAL A 255 -14.01 -14.02 18.99
C VAL A 255 -14.49 -12.57 19.00
N LEU A 256 -13.56 -11.65 19.19
CA LEU A 256 -13.81 -10.22 19.13
C LEU A 256 -13.59 -9.71 17.70
N ASP A 257 -14.68 -9.33 17.05
CA ASP A 257 -14.71 -8.87 15.66
C ASP A 257 -14.62 -7.33 15.57
N PHE A 258 -13.54 -6.75 15.07
CA PHE A 258 -13.37 -5.29 14.89
C PHE A 258 -13.49 -4.91 13.42
N ASP A 259 -14.39 -3.98 13.09
CA ASP A 259 -14.54 -3.50 11.70
C ASP A 259 -13.35 -2.65 11.29
N VAL A 260 -12.76 -2.96 10.14
CA VAL A 260 -11.54 -2.30 9.63
C VAL A 260 -11.88 -0.89 9.15
N LYS A 261 -11.11 0.10 9.64
CA LYS A 261 -11.29 1.54 9.39
C LYS A 261 -9.94 2.22 9.09
N ASP A 262 -9.99 3.45 8.56
CA ASP A 262 -8.85 4.33 8.26
C ASP A 262 -8.79 5.59 9.16
N ILE A 263 -9.72 5.69 10.11
CA ILE A 263 -9.86 6.84 11.02
C ILE A 263 -9.44 6.46 12.44
N CYS A 264 -8.77 7.39 13.15
CA CYS A 264 -8.36 7.24 14.55
C CYS A 264 -9.58 7.27 15.50
N VAL A 265 -10.33 6.18 15.52
CA VAL A 265 -11.43 5.94 16.45
C VAL A 265 -11.09 4.67 17.20
N GLU A 266 -10.72 4.83 18.46
CA GLU A 266 -10.52 3.71 19.36
C GLU A 266 -11.83 2.94 19.50
N THR A 267 -11.73 1.61 19.34
CA THR A 267 -12.82 0.70 19.58
C THR A 267 -12.42 -0.27 20.68
N GLU A 268 -13.21 -0.32 21.75
CA GLU A 268 -12.98 -1.22 22.88
C GLU A 268 -14.02 -2.34 22.87
N LYS A 269 -13.56 -3.57 23.17
CA LYS A 269 -14.41 -4.71 23.48
C LYS A 269 -13.83 -5.47 24.66
N ALA A 270 -14.69 -6.07 25.47
CA ALA A 270 -14.26 -6.85 26.63
C ALA A 270 -14.91 -8.23 26.65
N ILE A 271 -14.15 -9.22 27.08
CA ILE A 271 -14.64 -10.53 27.52
C ILE A 271 -14.60 -10.51 29.05
N LYS A 272 -15.73 -10.83 29.69
CA LYS A 272 -15.85 -10.80 31.14
C LYS A 272 -16.20 -12.19 31.65
N GLU A 273 -15.39 -12.70 32.55
CA GLU A 273 -15.65 -13.93 33.28
C GLU A 273 -15.85 -13.64 34.78
N GLN A 274 -15.69 -14.63 35.65
CA GLN A 274 -16.07 -14.54 37.06
C GLN A 274 -15.16 -13.58 37.84
N ASN A 275 -13.84 -13.73 37.72
CA ASN A 275 -12.89 -12.89 38.46
C ASN A 275 -12.12 -11.94 37.53
N TRP A 276 -12.00 -12.30 36.26
CA TRP A 276 -11.11 -11.64 35.33
C TRP A 276 -11.85 -11.08 34.12
N SER A 277 -11.29 -10.04 33.53
CA SER A 277 -11.70 -9.50 32.23
C SER A 277 -10.54 -9.28 31.32
N ILE A 278 -10.78 -9.51 30.02
CA ILE A 278 -9.84 -9.19 28.97
C ILE A 278 -10.44 -8.04 28.17
N ILE A 279 -9.79 -6.89 28.22
CA ILE A 279 -10.16 -5.69 27.49
C ILE A 279 -9.25 -5.59 26.28
N VAL A 280 -9.84 -5.46 25.10
CA VAL A 280 -9.14 -5.31 23.83
C VAL A 280 -9.51 -3.98 23.21
N ARG A 281 -8.53 -3.11 23.02
CA ARG A 281 -8.67 -1.82 22.34
C ARG A 281 -7.99 -1.90 20.99
N VAL A 282 -8.67 -1.39 19.97
CA VAL A 282 -8.12 -1.27 18.62
C VAL A 282 -8.26 0.17 18.15
N ASP A 283 -7.11 0.83 17.94
CA ASP A 283 -7.03 2.13 17.28
C ASP A 283 -6.51 1.96 15.84
N TRP A 284 -7.23 2.55 14.90
CA TRP A 284 -6.95 2.42 13.47
C TRP A 284 -6.16 3.61 12.98
N LYS A 285 -5.05 3.35 12.29
CA LYS A 285 -4.17 4.40 11.76
C LYS A 285 -3.84 4.16 10.29
N HIS A 286 -3.98 5.22 9.50
CA HIS A 286 -3.39 5.26 8.17
C HIS A 286 -1.87 5.51 8.29
N ALA A 287 -1.06 4.95 7.38
CA ALA A 287 0.40 5.13 7.44
C ALA A 287 0.84 6.60 7.41
N TYR A 288 0.06 7.48 6.77
CA TYR A 288 0.35 8.93 6.75
C TYR A 288 0.28 9.59 8.11
N SER A 289 -0.43 9.00 9.08
CA SER A 289 -0.49 9.54 10.45
C SER A 289 0.86 9.49 11.18
N PHE A 290 1.82 8.68 10.70
CA PHE A 290 3.14 8.54 11.30
C PHE A 290 4.21 9.44 10.67
N ILE A 291 3.89 10.15 9.58
CA ILE A 291 4.83 11.05 8.91
C ILE A 291 4.81 12.39 9.65
N THR A 292 5.94 12.78 10.27
CA THR A 292 6.04 14.03 11.02
C THR A 292 6.10 15.24 10.08
N LYS A 293 5.59 16.38 10.55
CA LYS A 293 5.61 17.67 9.84
C LYS A 293 7.04 18.15 9.52
N GLU A 294 8.04 17.75 10.31
CA GLU A 294 9.46 18.04 10.06
C GLU A 294 10.01 17.29 8.83
N TYR A 295 9.49 16.09 8.55
CA TYR A 295 9.88 15.30 7.39
C TYR A 295 9.38 15.93 6.08
N PHE A 296 8.16 16.49 6.08
CA PHE A 296 7.59 17.23 4.94
C PHE A 296 8.45 18.44 4.53
N ASN A 297 9.11 19.09 5.49
CA ASN A 297 9.95 20.26 5.21
C ASN A 297 11.35 19.89 4.66
N ARG A 298 11.75 18.62 4.70
CA ARG A 298 13.05 18.14 4.19
C ARG A 298 13.02 17.73 2.71
N ILE A 299 11.83 17.66 2.10
CA ILE A 299 11.69 17.36 0.67
C ILE A 299 12.13 18.61 -0.11
N ASP A 300 13.40 18.69 -0.48
CA ASP A 300 13.90 19.75 -1.37
C ASP A 300 13.35 19.50 -2.79
N PRO A 301 12.54 20.41 -3.36
CA PRO A 301 12.06 20.30 -4.74
C PRO A 301 13.18 20.24 -5.78
N LYS A 302 14.43 20.58 -5.40
CA LYS A 302 15.61 20.56 -6.29
C LYS A 302 16.21 19.18 -6.53
N LEU A 303 15.85 18.16 -5.74
CA LEU A 303 16.33 16.78 -5.95
C LEU A 303 15.68 16.09 -7.17
N PHE A 304 14.70 16.72 -7.83
CA PHE A 304 13.91 16.12 -8.92
C PHE A 304 14.39 16.49 -10.34
N VAL A 305 15.63 16.97 -10.49
CA VAL A 305 16.24 17.17 -11.81
C VAL A 305 17.08 15.94 -12.17
N GLU A 306 16.45 14.88 -12.68
CA GLU A 306 17.20 13.87 -13.45
C GLU A 306 17.40 14.38 -14.87
N GLY A 307 18.60 14.92 -15.10
CA GLY A 307 19.17 15.13 -16.42
C GLY A 307 19.78 13.83 -16.94
N ALA A 308 19.51 13.55 -18.21
CA ALA A 308 20.09 12.47 -18.98
C ALA A 308 21.64 12.48 -18.94
N SER A 309 22.25 11.36 -18.54
CA SER A 309 23.43 10.78 -19.20
C SER A 309 23.76 9.43 -18.57
N ALA A 310 23.37 8.34 -19.22
CA ALA A 310 24.00 7.06 -18.99
C ALA A 310 25.38 7.09 -19.67
N THR A 311 26.44 7.26 -18.90
CA THR A 311 27.77 6.81 -19.30
C THR A 311 28.10 5.57 -18.50
N GLU A 312 28.12 4.43 -19.19
CA GLU A 312 28.63 3.17 -18.68
C GLU A 312 30.04 3.38 -18.11
N SER A 313 30.25 2.98 -16.86
CA SER A 313 31.59 2.69 -16.35
C SER A 313 31.60 1.24 -15.89
N GLU A 314 32.36 0.43 -16.63
CA GLU A 314 32.65 -0.95 -16.31
C GLU A 314 33.42 -1.03 -14.99
N GLY A 315 32.83 -1.69 -14.00
CA GLY A 315 33.48 -2.02 -12.73
C GLY A 315 33.18 -3.47 -12.39
N HIS A 316 34.14 -4.35 -12.68
CA HIS A 316 34.10 -5.77 -12.32
C HIS A 316 33.88 -5.97 -10.81
N SER A 317 32.78 -6.63 -10.41
CA SER A 317 32.69 -7.31 -9.12
C SER A 317 32.24 -8.76 -9.33
N THR A 318 33.10 -9.69 -8.93
CA THR A 318 32.93 -11.14 -9.02
C THR A 318 31.78 -11.65 -8.16
N PHE A 319 30.71 -12.12 -8.80
CA PHE A 319 29.61 -12.85 -8.19
C PHE A 319 30.02 -14.29 -7.84
N SER A 320 30.01 -14.65 -6.56
CA SER A 320 29.92 -16.04 -6.13
C SER A 320 28.46 -16.50 -6.16
N LYS A 321 28.18 -17.50 -6.98
CA LYS A 321 26.87 -18.16 -7.13
C LYS A 321 26.40 -18.74 -5.79
N VAL A 322 25.33 -18.18 -5.23
CA VAL A 322 24.48 -18.87 -4.25
C VAL A 322 23.22 -19.35 -4.99
N SER A 323 22.89 -20.61 -4.77
CA SER A 323 21.77 -21.33 -5.37
C SER A 323 20.44 -20.72 -4.93
N ASN A 324 19.87 -19.85 -5.76
CA ASN A 324 18.47 -19.49 -5.68
C ASN A 324 17.64 -20.63 -6.29
N ARG A 325 16.70 -21.19 -5.52
CA ARG A 325 15.50 -21.78 -6.11
C ARG A 325 14.89 -20.71 -7.00
N GLU A 326 14.66 -21.06 -8.27
CA GLU A 326 14.01 -20.23 -9.27
C GLU A 326 12.68 -19.71 -8.70
N LEU A 327 12.68 -18.47 -8.21
CA LEU A 327 11.51 -17.62 -8.36
C LEU A 327 11.32 -17.54 -9.88
N HIS A 328 10.27 -18.18 -10.40
CA HIS A 328 9.78 -17.86 -11.72
C HIS A 328 9.54 -16.34 -11.72
N LEU A 329 10.52 -15.58 -12.22
CA LEU A 329 10.32 -14.22 -12.66
C LEU A 329 9.34 -14.33 -13.82
N GLU A 330 8.04 -14.29 -13.51
CA GLU A 330 7.04 -13.98 -14.52
C GLU A 330 7.50 -12.67 -15.17
N VAL A 331 7.75 -12.73 -16.47
CA VAL A 331 8.09 -11.54 -17.25
C VAL A 331 6.85 -10.68 -17.23
N PHE A 332 6.82 -9.69 -16.34
CA PHE A 332 5.75 -8.70 -16.31
C PHE A 332 5.71 -8.04 -17.68
N PRO A 333 4.52 -7.93 -18.31
CA PRO A 333 4.41 -7.11 -19.50
C PRO A 333 4.88 -5.71 -19.13
N ASP A 334 5.90 -5.24 -19.83
CA ASP A 334 6.32 -3.85 -19.70
C ASP A 334 5.09 -3.00 -20.04
N ILE A 335 4.57 -2.25 -19.06
CA ILE A 335 3.40 -1.36 -19.24
C ILE A 335 3.65 -0.32 -20.33
N TYR A 336 4.92 -0.11 -20.69
CA TYR A 336 5.36 0.74 -21.76
C TYR A 336 5.51 0.02 -23.10
N ASP A 337 5.39 -1.30 -23.15
CA ASP A 337 5.44 -2.08 -24.39
C ASP A 337 4.13 -1.90 -25.19
N PRO A 338 4.16 -1.21 -26.35
CA PRO A 338 2.99 -1.06 -27.20
C PRO A 338 2.47 -2.40 -27.72
N SER A 339 3.33 -3.42 -27.78
CA SER A 339 3.00 -4.75 -28.27
C SER A 339 2.02 -5.51 -27.36
N SER A 340 1.81 -5.02 -26.13
CA SER A 340 0.81 -5.53 -25.19
C SER A 340 -0.62 -5.05 -25.48
N VAL A 341 -0.80 -3.98 -26.26
CA VAL A 341 -2.10 -3.32 -26.49
C VAL A 341 -2.94 -4.06 -27.54
N SER A 342 -3.77 -5.03 -27.17
CA SER A 342 -4.64 -5.69 -28.16
C SER A 342 -5.63 -4.70 -28.81
N PRO A 343 -6.03 -4.87 -30.08
CA PRO A 343 -7.17 -4.15 -30.64
C PRO A 343 -8.36 -4.34 -29.71
N THR A 344 -8.82 -3.25 -29.10
CA THR A 344 -9.97 -3.33 -28.21
C THR A 344 -11.22 -3.50 -29.07
N ASP A 345 -12.07 -4.50 -28.78
CA ASP A 345 -13.44 -4.63 -29.31
C ASP A 345 -14.36 -3.45 -28.91
N MET A 346 -13.81 -2.41 -28.27
CA MET A 346 -14.50 -1.14 -28.22
C MET A 346 -14.67 -0.66 -29.66
N SER A 347 -15.92 -0.75 -30.13
CA SER A 347 -16.52 0.19 -31.05
C SER A 347 -16.28 1.62 -30.52
N THR A 348 -15.05 2.12 -30.63
CA THR A 348 -14.74 3.52 -30.44
C THR A 348 -15.21 4.24 -31.70
N LYS A 349 -16.53 4.46 -31.77
CA LYS A 349 -16.98 5.84 -31.95
C LYS A 349 -16.62 6.61 -30.67
N GLY A 350 -15.34 6.66 -30.32
CA GLY A 350 -14.84 7.53 -29.28
C GLY A 350 -14.98 8.91 -29.88
N MET A 351 -16.03 9.64 -29.52
CA MET A 351 -16.09 11.04 -29.87
C MET A 351 -14.83 11.68 -29.30
N VAL A 352 -14.00 12.27 -30.17
CA VAL A 352 -12.95 13.19 -29.72
C VAL A 352 -13.68 14.30 -28.97
N ARG A 353 -13.61 14.27 -27.64
CA ARG A 353 -14.24 15.28 -26.81
C ARG A 353 -13.21 16.35 -26.49
N ASP A 354 -13.45 17.55 -26.99
CA ASP A 354 -12.58 18.68 -26.73
C ASP A 354 -12.70 19.10 -25.24
N PRO A 355 -11.58 19.43 -24.58
CA PRO A 355 -11.58 19.97 -23.22
C PRO A 355 -12.47 21.22 -23.09
N ILE A 356 -13.26 21.27 -22.02
CA ILE A 356 -14.09 22.42 -21.64
C ILE A 356 -13.34 23.20 -20.55
N PRO A 357 -13.01 24.49 -20.75
CA PRO A 357 -12.36 25.30 -19.73
C PRO A 357 -13.23 25.41 -18.47
N LEU A 358 -12.62 25.46 -17.29
CA LEU A 358 -13.35 25.78 -16.07
C LEU A 358 -13.76 27.26 -16.08
N PHE A 359 -14.97 27.55 -15.61
CA PHE A 359 -15.50 28.92 -15.54
C PHE A 359 -14.70 29.84 -14.59
N PHE A 360 -13.84 29.27 -13.73
CA PHE A 360 -13.00 29.99 -12.78
C PHE A 360 -11.56 29.42 -12.82
N PRO A 361 -10.63 30.05 -13.57
CA PRO A 361 -9.31 29.48 -13.85
C PRO A 361 -8.30 29.55 -12.69
N TYR A 362 -8.70 29.90 -11.47
CA TYR A 362 -7.76 30.20 -10.38
C TYR A 362 -8.10 29.53 -9.05
N ASN A 363 -7.07 28.92 -8.44
CA ASN A 363 -6.96 28.58 -7.02
C ASN A 363 -8.05 27.67 -6.44
N HIS A 364 -8.49 26.66 -7.18
CA HIS A 364 -9.36 25.62 -6.66
C HIS A 364 -8.60 24.33 -6.40
N SER A 365 -9.05 23.60 -5.39
CA SER A 365 -8.70 22.21 -5.22
C SER A 365 -9.30 21.42 -6.38
N LEU A 366 -8.47 20.76 -7.19
CA LEU A 366 -8.92 19.86 -8.25
C LEU A 366 -8.55 18.42 -7.93
N VAL A 367 -9.35 17.48 -8.43
CA VAL A 367 -9.12 16.05 -8.22
C VAL A 367 -8.69 15.40 -9.52
N GLU A 368 -7.63 14.60 -9.43
CA GLU A 368 -7.23 13.67 -10.49
C GLU A 368 -7.56 12.25 -10.03
N ILE A 369 -8.54 11.62 -10.69
CA ILE A 369 -8.78 10.18 -10.57
C ILE A 369 -7.89 9.50 -11.60
N PHE A 370 -6.93 8.70 -11.15
CA PHE A 370 -5.98 8.02 -12.04
C PHE A 370 -6.53 6.69 -12.53
N SER A 371 -7.12 5.91 -11.61
CA SER A 371 -7.64 4.59 -11.95
C SER A 371 -8.66 4.09 -10.91
N VAL A 372 -9.60 3.27 -11.38
CA VAL A 372 -10.39 2.37 -10.54
C VAL A 372 -9.98 0.96 -10.89
N SER A 373 -9.42 0.24 -9.92
CA SER A 373 -8.92 -1.12 -10.12
C SER A 373 -9.74 -2.16 -9.35
N ILE A 374 -9.90 -3.33 -9.95
CA ILE A 374 -10.61 -4.48 -9.42
C ILE A 374 -9.66 -5.66 -9.49
N THR A 375 -9.26 -6.20 -8.35
CA THR A 375 -8.32 -7.33 -8.36
C THR A 375 -9.10 -8.64 -8.42
N PRO A 376 -9.20 -9.38 -9.53
CA PRO A 376 -9.73 -10.74 -9.48
C PRO A 376 -8.68 -11.69 -8.87
N PRO A 377 -9.08 -12.91 -8.44
CA PRO A 377 -8.12 -13.96 -8.12
C PRO A 377 -7.15 -14.22 -9.29
N ARG A 378 -5.85 -14.46 -9.04
CA ARG A 378 -4.79 -14.58 -10.07
C ARG A 378 -5.18 -15.46 -11.26
N GLU A 379 -5.80 -16.61 -10.99
CA GLU A 379 -6.16 -17.62 -11.98
C GLU A 379 -7.54 -17.38 -12.63
N LYS A 380 -8.15 -16.21 -12.43
CA LYS A 380 -9.51 -15.91 -12.90
C LYS A 380 -9.58 -14.59 -13.65
N CYS A 381 -10.34 -14.59 -14.74
CA CYS A 381 -10.88 -13.38 -15.34
C CYS A 381 -12.31 -13.17 -14.87
N TRP A 382 -12.68 -11.92 -14.61
CA TRP A 382 -14.05 -11.53 -14.31
C TRP A 382 -14.61 -10.68 -15.44
N LYS A 383 -15.83 -11.00 -15.87
CA LYS A 383 -16.65 -10.12 -16.69
C LYS A 383 -17.46 -9.23 -15.76
N LEU A 384 -17.20 -7.93 -15.76
CA LEU A 384 -17.81 -6.95 -14.87
C LEU A 384 -18.80 -6.07 -15.60
N CYS A 385 -19.91 -5.75 -14.92
CA CYS A 385 -20.88 -4.76 -15.32
C CYS A 385 -21.32 -3.93 -14.10
N GLY A 386 -22.04 -2.83 -14.34
CA GLY A 386 -22.43 -1.85 -13.34
C GLY A 386 -21.96 -0.46 -13.71
N GLU A 387 -21.84 0.41 -12.70
CA GLU A 387 -21.58 1.82 -12.88
C GLU A 387 -20.59 2.39 -11.86
N VAL A 388 -19.90 3.44 -12.29
CA VAL A 388 -19.12 4.34 -11.43
C VAL A 388 -19.53 5.76 -11.77
N GLU A 389 -20.06 6.46 -10.78
CA GLU A 389 -20.48 7.85 -10.90
C GLU A 389 -19.61 8.73 -10.01
N CYS A 390 -19.13 9.83 -10.55
CA CYS A 390 -18.40 10.84 -9.80
C CYS A 390 -19.25 12.10 -9.72
N THR A 391 -19.58 12.55 -8.52
CA THR A 391 -20.27 13.81 -8.26
C THR A 391 -19.29 14.79 -7.66
N ASP A 392 -19.17 15.97 -8.27
CA ASP A 392 -18.42 17.09 -7.69
C ASP A 392 -19.37 18.21 -7.23
N THR A 393 -18.85 19.41 -7.01
CA THR A 393 -19.65 20.56 -6.55
C THR A 393 -20.68 21.05 -7.59
N PHE A 394 -20.49 20.72 -8.86
CA PHE A 394 -21.28 21.26 -9.97
C PHE A 394 -22.21 20.23 -10.59
N GLU A 395 -21.73 19.01 -10.81
CA GLU A 395 -22.50 18.00 -11.52
C GLU A 395 -22.09 16.56 -11.18
N THR A 396 -22.86 15.62 -11.71
CA THR A 396 -22.60 14.17 -11.61
C THR A 396 -22.21 13.65 -12.99
N TYR A 397 -21.07 12.98 -13.05
CA TYR A 397 -20.49 12.38 -14.24
C TYR A 397 -20.55 10.87 -14.12
N ASN A 398 -21.15 10.20 -15.12
CA ASN A 398 -21.04 8.76 -15.22
C ASN A 398 -19.73 8.41 -15.94
N ILE A 399 -18.75 7.93 -15.18
CA ILE A 399 -17.37 7.70 -15.66
C ILE A 399 -17.13 6.24 -16.04
N PHE A 400 -18.08 5.36 -15.75
CA PHE A 400 -18.10 3.99 -16.25
C PHE A 400 -19.53 3.48 -16.19
N CYS A 401 -20.07 2.98 -17.29
CA CYS A 401 -21.38 2.34 -17.32
C CYS A 401 -21.36 1.14 -18.27
N LYS A 402 -21.76 -0.01 -17.74
CA LYS A 402 -21.96 -1.26 -18.48
C LYS A 402 -23.23 -1.92 -17.97
N GLU A 403 -24.27 -1.97 -18.80
CA GLU A 403 -25.56 -2.54 -18.44
C GLU A 403 -25.97 -3.69 -19.38
N GLY A 404 -26.94 -4.49 -18.93
CA GLY A 404 -27.48 -5.61 -19.71
C GLY A 404 -26.43 -6.69 -20.01
N GLU A 405 -26.23 -6.96 -21.30
CA GLU A 405 -25.26 -7.95 -21.81
C GLU A 405 -23.85 -7.34 -22.04
N GLU A 406 -23.64 -6.05 -21.72
CA GLU A 406 -22.33 -5.42 -21.83
C GLU A 406 -21.45 -5.72 -20.61
N TYR A 407 -20.21 -6.12 -20.87
CA TYR A 407 -19.23 -6.40 -19.82
C TYR A 407 -17.85 -5.87 -20.20
N VAL A 408 -17.06 -5.55 -19.18
CA VAL A 408 -15.60 -5.42 -19.30
C VAL A 408 -14.94 -6.65 -18.70
N GLU A 409 -14.00 -7.24 -19.43
CA GLU A 409 -13.18 -8.31 -18.88
C GLU A 409 -12.01 -7.71 -18.10
N VAL A 410 -11.91 -8.08 -16.82
CA VAL A 410 -10.76 -7.78 -15.97
C VAL A 410 -10.04 -9.07 -15.62
N SER A 411 -8.72 -9.00 -15.67
CA SER A 411 -7.83 -10.08 -15.26
C SER A 411 -6.82 -9.55 -14.25
N TYR A 412 -5.94 -10.42 -13.78
CA TYR A 412 -4.85 -10.01 -12.89
C TYR A 412 -3.96 -8.92 -13.50
N SER A 413 -3.55 -9.09 -14.75
CA SER A 413 -2.68 -8.14 -15.46
C SER A 413 -3.45 -6.90 -15.91
N LYS A 414 -4.71 -7.06 -16.36
CA LYS A 414 -5.60 -5.99 -16.82
C LYS A 414 -6.74 -5.78 -15.84
N ASN A 415 -6.45 -5.13 -14.73
CA ASN A 415 -7.35 -5.00 -13.59
C ASN A 415 -7.93 -3.59 -13.40
N THR A 416 -7.64 -2.64 -14.30
CA THR A 416 -8.19 -1.27 -14.26
C THR A 416 -9.40 -1.14 -15.17
N LEU A 417 -10.44 -0.44 -14.70
CA LEU A 417 -11.61 -0.14 -15.51
C LEU A 417 -11.27 0.91 -16.59
N PRO A 418 -11.84 0.80 -17.80
CA PRO A 418 -11.75 1.84 -18.81
C PRO A 418 -12.71 2.98 -18.46
N LEU A 419 -12.18 4.02 -17.82
CA LEU A 419 -12.96 5.19 -17.41
C LEU A 419 -13.23 6.10 -18.62
N GLN A 420 -14.45 6.65 -18.67
CA GLN A 420 -14.87 7.70 -19.58
C GLN A 420 -14.85 9.03 -18.82
N GLU A 421 -13.67 9.63 -18.76
CA GLU A 421 -13.47 10.86 -17.99
C GLU A 421 -14.23 12.05 -18.61
N PRO A 422 -14.68 13.00 -17.79
CA PRO A 422 -15.31 14.23 -18.26
C PRO A 422 -14.33 15.11 -19.05
N CYS A 423 -14.90 16.09 -19.76
CA CYS A 423 -14.15 17.09 -20.51
C CYS A 423 -13.59 18.21 -19.61
N SER A 424 -13.69 18.07 -18.29
CA SER A 424 -13.27 19.03 -17.27
C SER A 424 -12.68 18.27 -16.07
N CYS A 425 -11.86 18.92 -15.26
CA CYS A 425 -11.41 18.38 -13.98
C CYS A 425 -12.53 18.40 -12.94
N TYR A 426 -12.50 17.46 -12.01
CA TYR A 426 -13.39 17.45 -10.85
C TYR A 426 -12.96 18.50 -9.83
N VAL A 427 -13.92 19.17 -9.23
CA VAL A 427 -13.67 20.16 -8.17
C VAL A 427 -13.75 19.51 -6.79
N GLY A 428 -12.67 19.60 -6.00
CA GLY A 428 -12.47 18.78 -4.81
C GLY A 428 -13.25 19.19 -3.56
N GLY A 429 -13.93 20.34 -3.54
CA GLY A 429 -14.62 20.85 -2.35
C GLY A 429 -15.70 19.90 -1.79
N ASN A 430 -16.41 19.19 -2.67
CA ASN A 430 -17.35 18.13 -2.33
C ASN A 430 -17.29 17.05 -3.42
N LEU A 431 -16.45 16.04 -3.21
CA LEU A 431 -16.27 14.94 -4.17
C LEU A 431 -16.93 13.68 -3.61
N CYS A 432 -17.74 13.01 -4.42
CA CYS A 432 -18.28 11.68 -4.12
C CYS A 432 -18.10 10.77 -5.34
N LEU A 433 -17.53 9.58 -5.17
CA LEU A 433 -17.51 8.55 -6.19
C LEU A 433 -18.36 7.37 -5.71
N ASP A 434 -19.51 7.17 -6.33
CA ASP A 434 -20.39 6.03 -6.10
C ASP A 434 -19.99 4.87 -7.02
N ILE A 435 -19.82 3.68 -6.44
CA ILE A 435 -19.33 2.49 -7.14
C ILE A 435 -20.29 1.34 -6.91
N LEU A 436 -20.88 0.86 -8.00
CA LEU A 436 -21.75 -0.31 -8.03
C LEU A 436 -21.29 -1.27 -9.11
N LEU A 437 -20.55 -2.32 -8.72
CA LEU A 437 -19.96 -3.28 -9.65
C LEU A 437 -20.33 -4.70 -9.28
N ARG A 438 -20.74 -5.47 -10.30
CA ARG A 438 -21.05 -6.90 -10.20
C ARG A 438 -20.37 -7.67 -11.31
N ASN A 439 -20.10 -8.95 -11.08
CA ASN A 439 -19.65 -9.82 -12.15
C ASN A 439 -20.84 -10.40 -12.96
N SER A 440 -20.56 -11.10 -14.05
CA SER A 440 -21.56 -11.73 -14.92
C SER A 440 -22.39 -12.83 -14.23
N GLN A 441 -22.00 -13.27 -13.04
CA GLN A 441 -22.77 -14.22 -12.21
C GLN A 441 -23.69 -13.49 -11.22
N GLY A 442 -23.70 -12.16 -11.22
CA GLY A 442 -24.47 -11.33 -10.28
C GLY A 442 -23.82 -11.18 -8.91
N PHE A 443 -22.57 -11.60 -8.72
CA PHE A 443 -21.86 -11.39 -7.46
C PHE A 443 -21.44 -9.92 -7.32
N GLU A 444 -21.81 -9.32 -6.20
CA GLU A 444 -21.41 -7.98 -5.81
C GLU A 444 -19.89 -7.93 -5.56
N ILE A 445 -19.18 -7.24 -6.45
CA ILE A 445 -17.74 -7.04 -6.36
C ILE A 445 -17.43 -5.76 -5.59
N SER A 446 -18.19 -4.68 -5.79
CA SER A 446 -18.07 -3.45 -5.03
C SER A 446 -19.43 -2.76 -4.93
N ASN A 447 -19.78 -2.23 -3.76
CA ASN A 447 -21.03 -1.51 -3.53
C ASN A 447 -20.87 -0.49 -2.39
N GLY A 448 -20.49 0.73 -2.76
CA GLY A 448 -20.16 1.76 -1.80
C GLY A 448 -19.72 3.05 -2.46
N TYR A 449 -19.12 3.94 -1.67
CA TYR A 449 -18.67 5.22 -2.16
C TYR A 449 -17.35 5.68 -1.52
N VAL A 450 -16.62 6.50 -2.25
CA VAL A 450 -15.54 7.36 -1.73
C VAL A 450 -16.13 8.76 -1.59
N SER A 451 -15.97 9.42 -0.44
CA SER A 451 -16.43 10.81 -0.33
C SER A 451 -15.50 11.71 0.49
N TRP A 452 -15.44 12.96 0.04
CA TRP A 452 -14.66 14.04 0.62
C TRP A 452 -15.52 15.28 0.81
N TYR A 453 -15.33 15.88 1.97
CA TYR A 453 -15.86 17.20 2.30
C TYR A 453 -14.68 18.11 2.60
N GLU A 454 -14.71 19.35 2.14
CA GLU A 454 -13.61 20.34 2.22
C GLU A 454 -12.88 20.37 3.59
N PHE A 455 -13.61 20.25 4.70
CA PHE A 455 -13.05 20.26 6.06
C PHE A 455 -12.23 19.00 6.44
N GLN A 456 -12.43 17.88 5.73
CA GLN A 456 -11.75 16.59 5.98
C GLN A 456 -10.50 16.41 5.11
N VAL A 457 -10.33 17.21 4.05
CA VAL A 457 -9.31 17.01 3.01
C VAL A 457 -7.95 17.60 3.40
N THR A 458 -7.88 18.51 4.36
CA THR A 458 -6.67 19.33 4.62
C THR A 458 -5.38 18.52 4.85
N ASN A 459 -5.45 17.39 5.54
CA ASN A 459 -4.30 16.51 5.80
C ASN A 459 -3.98 15.55 4.63
N TRP A 460 -4.84 15.52 3.61
CA TRP A 460 -4.78 14.61 2.47
C TRP A 460 -4.48 15.31 1.15
N TYR A 461 -4.47 16.66 1.14
CA TYR A 461 -4.09 17.41 -0.03
C TYR A 461 -2.70 17.02 -0.54
N ASP A 462 -2.59 16.99 -1.87
CA ASP A 462 -1.37 16.71 -2.61
C ASP A 462 -0.79 15.31 -2.34
N GLN A 463 -1.50 14.46 -1.59
CA GLN A 463 -1.12 13.07 -1.34
C GLN A 463 -1.71 12.15 -2.41
N ARG A 464 -1.00 11.05 -2.69
CA ARG A 464 -1.58 9.92 -3.42
C ARG A 464 -2.45 9.11 -2.48
N ILE A 465 -3.69 8.90 -2.86
CA ILE A 465 -4.68 8.23 -2.02
C ILE A 465 -5.19 7.00 -2.77
N CYS A 466 -5.20 5.87 -2.08
CA CYS A 466 -5.92 4.68 -2.51
C CYS A 466 -7.09 4.46 -1.54
N SER A 467 -8.31 4.50 -2.06
CA SER A 467 -9.53 4.23 -1.27
C SER A 467 -10.12 2.88 -1.66
N ILE A 468 -10.35 2.02 -0.67
CA ILE A 468 -10.92 0.69 -0.86
C ILE A 468 -12.42 0.71 -0.61
N VAL A 469 -13.20 0.46 -1.66
CA VAL A 469 -14.65 0.28 -1.60
C VAL A 469 -14.98 -1.21 -1.65
N ARG A 470 -15.52 -1.72 -0.55
CA ARG A 470 -15.73 -3.17 -0.36
C ARG A 470 -17.04 -3.62 -0.99
N GLY A 471 -17.03 -4.81 -1.60
CA GLY A 471 -18.23 -5.58 -1.91
C GLY A 471 -18.30 -6.86 -1.08
N LYS A 472 -19.27 -7.72 -1.38
CA LYS A 472 -19.42 -9.03 -0.74
C LYS A 472 -18.38 -10.06 -1.18
N TYR A 473 -17.97 -10.01 -2.45
CA TYR A 473 -17.07 -11.00 -3.05
C TYR A 473 -15.77 -10.41 -3.60
N GLY A 474 -15.60 -9.10 -3.49
CA GLY A 474 -14.40 -8.40 -3.93
C GLY A 474 -14.34 -6.98 -3.36
N PHE A 475 -13.58 -6.12 -4.02
CA PHE A 475 -13.50 -4.69 -3.74
C PHE A 475 -13.10 -3.93 -5.00
N ALA A 476 -13.30 -2.62 -4.98
CA ALA A 476 -12.68 -1.66 -5.88
C ALA A 476 -11.66 -0.82 -5.13
N ALA A 477 -10.50 -0.58 -5.75
CA ALA A 477 -9.49 0.35 -5.26
C ALA A 477 -9.44 1.56 -6.18
N VAL A 478 -9.77 2.73 -5.64
CA VAL A 478 -9.78 4.02 -6.33
C VAL A 478 -8.47 4.74 -6.03
N HIS A 479 -7.70 5.07 -7.06
CA HIS A 479 -6.43 5.78 -6.94
C HIS A 479 -6.60 7.20 -7.45
N TYR A 480 -6.38 8.18 -6.57
CA TYR A 480 -6.62 9.59 -6.88
C TYR A 480 -5.73 10.50 -6.05
N THR A 481 -5.65 11.76 -6.46
CA THR A 481 -5.09 12.84 -5.66
C THR A 481 -6.02 14.03 -5.69
N ILE A 482 -6.21 14.63 -4.51
CA ILE A 482 -6.86 15.93 -4.39
C ILE A 482 -5.75 16.96 -4.26
N PHE A 483 -5.51 17.75 -5.29
CA PHE A 483 -4.50 18.80 -5.25
C PHE A 483 -5.05 20.00 -4.49
N SER A 484 -4.28 20.55 -3.55
CA SER A 484 -4.71 21.77 -2.82
C SER A 484 -4.87 22.95 -3.77
N MET A 485 -3.98 23.03 -4.77
CA MET A 485 -3.97 24.04 -5.82
C MET A 485 -3.52 23.41 -7.13
N ALA A 486 -4.42 23.37 -8.12
CA ALA A 486 -4.11 22.85 -9.45
C ALA A 486 -4.78 23.69 -10.55
N ALA A 487 -4.20 23.60 -11.74
CA ALA A 487 -4.77 24.09 -12.99
C ALA A 487 -5.31 22.92 -13.80
N GLN A 488 -6.34 23.16 -14.60
CA GLN A 488 -6.81 22.18 -15.57
C GLN A 488 -5.89 22.20 -16.80
N ALA A 489 -5.45 21.03 -17.25
CA ALA A 489 -4.73 20.87 -18.51
C ALA A 489 -5.58 20.09 -19.51
N GLY A 490 -6.12 20.78 -20.51
CA GLY A 490 -6.75 20.17 -21.68
C GLY A 490 -5.71 19.77 -22.72
N VAL A 491 -5.48 18.47 -22.88
CA VAL A 491 -4.45 17.90 -23.76
C VAL A 491 -5.03 17.56 -25.12
N THR A 492 -4.38 18.03 -26.19
CA THR A 492 -4.64 17.63 -27.57
C THR A 492 -3.36 17.07 -28.17
N ILE A 493 -3.46 15.92 -28.83
CA ILE A 493 -2.33 15.26 -29.50
C ILE A 493 -2.71 15.00 -30.96
N VAL A 494 -1.82 15.38 -31.87
CA VAL A 494 -2.01 15.25 -33.32
C VAL A 494 -0.86 14.43 -33.91
N LEU A 495 -1.19 13.37 -34.67
CA LEU A 495 -0.19 12.63 -35.44
C LEU A 495 0.12 13.39 -36.74
N ASN A 496 1.40 13.61 -37.01
CA ASN A 496 1.88 14.12 -38.30
C ASN A 496 2.76 13.06 -38.97
N SER A 497 2.48 12.78 -40.24
CA SER A 497 3.28 11.92 -41.11
C SER A 497 4.02 12.77 -42.13
N ASN A 498 5.31 12.49 -42.34
CA ASN A 498 6.13 13.19 -43.33
C ASN A 498 5.62 12.97 -44.77
N ASP A 499 4.99 11.82 -45.05
CA ASP A 499 4.44 11.47 -46.36
C ASP A 499 2.95 11.80 -46.53
N GLY A 500 2.30 12.32 -45.48
CA GLY A 500 0.88 12.67 -45.49
C GLY A 500 -0.11 11.49 -45.52
N CYS A 501 0.34 10.24 -45.41
CA CYS A 501 -0.52 9.06 -45.44
C CYS A 501 -1.04 8.65 -44.05
N SER A 502 -2.20 8.00 -44.02
CA SER A 502 -2.79 7.41 -42.81
C SER A 502 -1.97 6.21 -42.30
N ARG A 503 -2.06 5.95 -40.99
CA ARG A 503 -1.29 4.91 -40.30
C ARG A 503 -2.11 4.19 -39.24
N MET A 504 -1.75 2.93 -39.00
CA MET A 504 -2.12 2.23 -37.78
C MET A 504 -1.18 2.67 -36.67
N ILE A 505 -1.73 3.18 -35.58
CA ILE A 505 -0.99 3.55 -34.38
C ILE A 505 -1.40 2.61 -33.27
N ARG A 506 -0.42 2.10 -32.53
CA ARG A 506 -0.63 1.28 -31.34
C ARG A 506 0.28 1.76 -30.22
N GLY A 507 -0.24 1.88 -29.01
CA GLY A 507 0.60 2.10 -27.84
C GLY A 507 -0.08 2.91 -26.76
N ASN A 508 0.74 3.61 -25.97
CA ASN A 508 0.33 4.25 -24.73
C ASN A 508 0.83 5.70 -24.65
N ILE A 509 0.01 6.57 -24.06
CA ILE A 509 0.42 7.93 -23.66
C ILE A 509 0.03 8.15 -22.21
N PHE A 510 1.03 8.47 -21.39
CA PHE A 510 0.88 8.66 -19.95
C PHE A 510 1.16 10.09 -19.54
N GLY A 511 0.40 10.60 -18.58
CA GLY A 511 0.62 11.85 -17.88
C GLY A 511 1.18 11.59 -16.48
N ARG A 512 2.21 12.35 -16.12
CA ARG A 512 2.82 12.34 -14.79
C ARG A 512 3.24 13.74 -14.36
N TYR A 513 3.53 13.93 -13.07
CA TYR A 513 3.85 15.25 -12.51
C TYR A 513 5.27 15.31 -11.95
N SER A 514 5.98 16.42 -12.21
CA SER A 514 7.41 16.57 -11.84
C SER A 514 7.71 16.52 -10.33
N GLY A 515 6.72 16.79 -9.47
CA GLY A 515 6.86 16.73 -8.00
C GLY A 515 6.50 15.38 -7.38
N TYR A 516 6.15 14.40 -8.21
CA TYR A 516 5.68 13.09 -7.77
C TYR A 516 6.61 11.99 -8.30
N ARG A 517 6.87 10.98 -7.47
CA ARG A 517 7.74 9.84 -7.80
C ARG A 517 6.99 8.79 -8.62
N TYR A 518 7.64 8.07 -9.52
CA TYR A 518 7.01 7.01 -10.32
C TYR A 518 7.96 5.83 -10.45
N HIS A 519 8.56 5.41 -9.34
CA HIS A 519 9.66 4.42 -9.37
C HIS A 519 9.13 2.99 -9.28
N THR A 520 8.00 2.78 -8.59
CA THR A 520 7.42 1.45 -8.44
C THR A 520 6.46 1.09 -9.57
N TYR A 521 6.35 -0.20 -9.88
CA TYR A 521 5.32 -0.71 -10.77
C TYR A 521 3.91 -0.30 -10.33
N TYR A 522 3.64 -0.31 -9.01
CA TYR A 522 2.36 0.11 -8.44
C TYR A 522 2.03 1.58 -8.78
N GLU A 523 2.97 2.51 -8.57
CA GLU A 523 2.76 3.92 -8.91
C GLU A 523 2.58 4.14 -10.40
N LYS A 524 3.41 3.50 -11.22
CA LYS A 524 3.30 3.62 -12.68
C LYS A 524 1.97 3.08 -13.20
N LYS A 525 1.52 1.95 -12.64
CA LYS A 525 0.27 1.31 -13.04
C LYS A 525 -0.99 2.05 -12.59
N TYR A 526 -1.00 2.60 -11.37
CA TYR A 526 -2.23 3.10 -10.76
C TYR A 526 -2.30 4.61 -10.54
N PHE A 527 -1.17 5.32 -10.52
CA PHE A 527 -1.08 6.78 -10.27
C PHE A 527 -0.53 7.58 -11.47
N GLN A 528 -0.43 6.96 -12.66
CA GLN A 528 -0.21 7.67 -13.93
C GLN A 528 -1.54 7.89 -14.64
N SER A 529 -1.76 9.11 -15.14
CA SER A 529 -2.93 9.41 -15.95
C SER A 529 -2.76 8.73 -17.30
N LYS A 530 -3.61 7.77 -17.63
CA LYS A 530 -3.57 7.07 -18.93
C LYS A 530 -4.42 7.82 -19.95
N LEU A 531 -3.79 8.62 -20.81
CA LEU A 531 -4.47 9.46 -21.80
C LEU A 531 -4.83 8.70 -23.07
N TYR A 532 -4.03 7.69 -23.43
CA TYR A 532 -4.24 6.85 -24.61
C TYR A 532 -3.73 5.44 -24.34
N GLU A 533 -4.52 4.43 -24.71
CA GLU A 533 -4.15 3.00 -24.78
C GLU A 533 -5.07 2.35 -25.82
N ASN A 534 -4.63 2.34 -27.08
CA ASN A 534 -5.44 1.76 -28.15
C ASN A 534 -4.58 1.36 -29.36
N CYS A 535 -5.24 0.74 -30.33
CA CYS A 535 -4.72 0.40 -31.65
C CYS A 535 -5.72 0.88 -32.70
N VAL A 536 -5.45 2.02 -33.36
CA VAL A 536 -6.41 2.66 -34.28
C VAL A 536 -5.74 3.18 -35.55
N GLU A 537 -6.51 3.27 -36.62
CA GLU A 537 -6.12 4.01 -37.83
C GLU A 537 -6.30 5.51 -37.59
N VAL A 538 -5.31 6.32 -37.95
CA VAL A 538 -5.33 7.77 -37.82
C VAL A 538 -4.83 8.40 -39.11
N ASN A 539 -5.55 9.41 -39.61
CA ASN A 539 -5.12 10.16 -40.78
C ASN A 539 -4.02 11.17 -40.41
N ASN A 540 -3.24 11.60 -41.40
CA ASN A 540 -2.27 12.66 -41.18
C ASN A 540 -2.95 13.96 -40.69
N ALA A 541 -2.34 14.60 -39.70
CA ALA A 541 -2.83 15.79 -39.02
C ALA A 541 -4.17 15.62 -38.27
N GLU A 542 -4.58 14.37 -38.02
CA GLU A 542 -5.77 14.06 -37.22
C GLU A 542 -5.44 13.97 -35.72
N LYS A 543 -6.40 14.40 -34.89
CA LYS A 543 -6.30 14.29 -33.42
C LYS A 543 -6.38 12.81 -33.01
N LEU A 544 -5.52 12.40 -32.09
CA LEU A 544 -5.64 11.08 -31.46
C LEU A 544 -6.91 11.03 -30.59
N PRO A 545 -7.67 9.92 -30.64
CA PRO A 545 -8.82 9.71 -29.76
C PRO A 545 -8.32 9.34 -28.36
N LEU A 546 -8.09 10.35 -27.52
CA LEU A 546 -7.69 10.15 -26.13
C LEU A 546 -8.85 9.57 -25.30
N SER A 547 -8.55 8.61 -24.43
CA SER A 547 -9.48 8.12 -23.41
C SER A 547 -9.66 9.13 -22.27
N LYS A 548 -8.65 9.97 -22.06
CA LYS A 548 -8.66 11.08 -21.10
C LYS A 548 -7.97 12.29 -21.74
N SER A 549 -8.72 13.35 -21.98
CA SER A 549 -8.20 14.60 -22.60
C SER A 549 -7.96 15.71 -21.60
N VAL A 550 -8.32 15.54 -20.33
CA VAL A 550 -8.15 16.53 -19.27
C VAL A 550 -7.50 15.91 -18.04
N VAL A 551 -6.52 16.61 -17.48
CA VAL A 551 -5.85 16.22 -16.23
C VAL A 551 -5.71 17.42 -15.30
N ALA A 552 -5.77 17.20 -13.99
CA ALA A 552 -5.45 18.24 -13.02
C ALA A 552 -3.92 18.31 -12.82
N VAL A 553 -3.34 19.51 -12.86
CA VAL A 553 -1.89 19.70 -12.73
C VAL A 553 -1.61 20.63 -11.53
N PRO A 554 -0.92 20.15 -10.49
CA PRO A 554 -0.58 21.00 -9.35
C PRO A 554 0.29 22.19 -9.79
N VAL A 555 -0.06 23.38 -9.30
CA VAL A 555 0.51 24.66 -9.78
C VAL A 555 2.02 24.78 -9.61
N ASN A 556 2.59 24.09 -8.61
CA ASN A 556 4.01 24.11 -8.31
C ASN A 556 4.82 23.04 -9.07
N HIS A 557 4.16 22.30 -9.97
CA HIS A 557 4.73 21.17 -10.69
C HIS A 557 4.45 21.26 -12.19
N SER A 558 5.13 20.43 -12.97
CA SER A 558 4.95 20.36 -14.43
C SER A 558 4.20 19.08 -14.81
N LEU A 559 3.35 19.17 -15.83
CA LEU A 559 2.79 18.02 -16.53
C LEU A 559 3.85 17.47 -17.49
N ILE A 560 4.19 16.20 -17.35
CA ILE A 560 5.09 15.48 -18.25
C ILE A 560 4.25 14.43 -18.96
N LEU A 561 4.23 14.50 -20.29
CA LEU A 561 3.55 13.53 -21.13
C LEU A 561 4.60 12.63 -21.77
N GLU A 562 4.48 11.31 -21.56
CA GLU A 562 5.35 10.30 -22.14
C GLU A 562 4.57 9.45 -23.14
N ALA A 563 5.11 9.32 -24.35
CA ALA A 563 4.50 8.55 -25.42
C ALA A 563 5.37 7.32 -25.75
N TYR A 564 4.72 6.16 -25.87
CA TYR A 564 5.29 4.89 -26.26
C TYR A 564 4.44 4.33 -27.39
N ILE A 565 4.85 4.60 -28.63
CA ILE A 565 4.00 4.40 -29.80
C ILE A 565 4.72 3.57 -30.85
N GLN A 566 4.00 2.60 -31.39
CA GLN A 566 4.38 1.80 -32.54
C GLN A 566 3.48 2.17 -33.72
N VAL A 567 4.11 2.46 -34.86
CA VAL A 567 3.42 2.87 -36.08
C VAL A 567 3.57 1.77 -37.13
N GLY A 568 2.47 1.42 -37.78
CA GLY A 568 2.41 0.45 -38.86
C GLY A 568 1.72 1.01 -40.10
N LYS A 569 2.15 0.57 -41.28
CA LYS A 569 1.40 0.81 -42.52
C LYS A 569 0.10 0.03 -42.53
N LEU A 570 -0.93 0.61 -43.17
CA LEU A 570 -2.24 -0.02 -43.30
C LEU A 570 -2.11 -1.41 -43.96
N GLY A 571 -2.69 -2.44 -43.32
CA GLY A 571 -2.65 -3.83 -43.82
C GLY A 571 -1.29 -4.54 -43.70
N LYS A 572 -0.30 -3.96 -43.01
CA LYS A 572 0.99 -4.59 -42.70
C LYS A 572 1.16 -4.74 -41.18
N ASN A 573 2.04 -5.65 -40.77
CA ASN A 573 2.41 -5.80 -39.37
C ASN A 573 3.12 -4.53 -38.85
N PHE A 574 3.02 -4.26 -37.54
CA PHE A 574 3.71 -3.18 -36.82
C PHE A 574 5.23 -3.39 -36.80
N GLN A 575 5.90 -3.27 -37.95
CA GLN A 575 7.35 -3.41 -38.07
C GLN A 575 8.02 -2.16 -38.65
N ASP A 576 7.24 -1.12 -38.96
CA ASP A 576 7.75 0.07 -39.64
C ASP A 576 8.48 1.03 -38.67
N GLU A 577 7.91 1.38 -37.51
CA GLU A 577 8.57 2.31 -36.58
C GLU A 577 8.11 2.19 -35.12
N TYR A 578 9.02 2.40 -34.17
CA TYR A 578 8.74 2.60 -32.74
C TYR A 578 9.41 3.90 -32.30
N PHE A 579 8.67 4.79 -31.65
CA PHE A 579 9.26 5.97 -31.02
C PHE A 579 8.75 6.16 -29.60
N LYS A 580 9.71 6.54 -28.75
CA LYS A 580 9.54 6.88 -27.34
C LYS A 580 10.00 8.31 -27.14
N GLY A 581 9.19 9.12 -26.49
CA GLY A 581 9.60 10.47 -26.13
C GLY A 581 8.71 11.11 -25.08
N GLN A 582 9.13 12.29 -24.64
CA GLN A 582 8.41 13.04 -23.62
C GLN A 582 8.41 14.54 -23.92
N VAL A 583 7.38 15.22 -23.45
CA VAL A 583 7.24 16.68 -23.48
C VAL A 583 6.82 17.17 -22.10
N THR A 584 7.15 18.41 -21.75
CA THR A 584 6.92 18.93 -20.39
C THR A 584 6.29 20.32 -20.44
N PHE A 585 5.17 20.49 -19.76
CA PHE A 585 4.41 21.73 -19.72
C PHE A 585 4.28 22.22 -18.28
N LYS A 586 4.61 23.50 -18.07
CA LYS A 586 4.39 24.18 -16.78
C LYS A 586 3.02 24.86 -16.80
N PRO A 587 2.23 24.75 -15.73
CA PRO A 587 1.01 25.54 -15.56
C PRO A 587 1.31 27.02 -15.75
N VAL A 588 0.51 27.70 -16.56
CA VAL A 588 0.64 29.15 -16.79
C VAL A 588 -0.40 29.88 -15.94
N LEU A 589 0.09 30.64 -14.96
CA LEU A 589 -0.72 31.46 -14.04
C LEU A 589 -0.57 32.95 -14.35
N THR A 590 -0.68 33.35 -15.62
CA THR A 590 -0.57 34.77 -16.01
C THR A 590 -1.92 35.46 -16.03
N GLU A 591 -1.94 36.77 -15.76
CA GLU A 591 -3.10 37.63 -16.02
C GLU A 591 -2.79 38.59 -17.19
N PRO A 592 -3.50 38.52 -18.34
CA PRO A 592 -4.50 37.52 -18.70
C PRO A 592 -3.87 36.14 -18.96
N PRO A 593 -4.64 35.05 -18.85
CA PRO A 593 -4.11 33.71 -19.03
C PRO A 593 -3.68 33.50 -20.47
N GLU A 594 -2.44 33.06 -20.71
CA GLU A 594 -2.13 32.33 -21.93
C GLU A 594 -2.89 31.00 -21.85
N VAL A 595 -4.09 30.99 -22.44
CA VAL A 595 -5.00 29.83 -22.43
C VAL A 595 -4.37 28.61 -23.10
N GLN A 596 -3.28 28.78 -23.86
CA GLN A 596 -2.72 27.75 -24.72
C GLN A 596 -1.18 27.76 -24.65
N SER A 597 -0.58 26.62 -24.34
CA SER A 597 0.87 26.42 -24.33
C SER A 597 1.46 26.51 -25.74
N SER A 598 2.76 26.82 -25.83
CA SER A 598 3.54 26.59 -27.06
C SER A 598 3.45 25.11 -27.48
N HIS A 599 3.33 24.86 -28.79
CA HIS A 599 3.36 23.50 -29.34
C HIS A 599 4.68 22.83 -28.98
N GLN A 600 4.60 21.60 -28.47
CA GLN A 600 5.77 20.73 -28.32
C GLN A 600 5.59 19.49 -29.17
N THR A 601 6.69 18.92 -29.64
CA THR A 601 6.66 17.82 -30.59
C THR A 601 7.53 16.68 -30.09
N ILE A 602 6.98 15.47 -30.11
CA ILE A 602 7.74 14.23 -29.95
C ILE A 602 8.06 13.73 -31.36
N TYR A 603 9.34 13.63 -31.68
CA TYR A 603 9.81 13.22 -33.01
C TYR A 603 10.09 11.72 -33.05
N GLY A 604 9.55 11.07 -34.08
CA GLY A 604 10.02 9.80 -34.62
C GLY A 604 10.88 10.03 -35.87
N GLU A 605 11.17 8.97 -36.61
CA GLU A 605 11.93 8.99 -37.86
C GLU A 605 11.06 9.53 -39.01
N ASP A 606 9.89 8.91 -39.25
CA ASP A 606 8.97 9.30 -40.32
C ASP A 606 7.70 10.00 -39.81
N PHE A 607 7.50 10.04 -38.49
CA PHE A 607 6.30 10.60 -37.85
C PHE A 607 6.64 11.53 -36.69
N SER A 608 5.68 12.35 -36.27
CA SER A 608 5.78 13.11 -35.04
C SER A 608 4.41 13.27 -34.36
N LEU A 609 4.43 13.41 -33.04
CA LEU A 609 3.26 13.79 -32.26
C LEU A 609 3.39 15.26 -31.85
N SER A 610 2.50 16.09 -32.35
CA SER A 610 2.35 17.47 -31.88
C SER A 610 1.41 17.49 -30.70
N VAL A 611 1.89 18.03 -29.59
CA VAL A 611 1.17 18.08 -28.31
C VAL A 611 0.88 19.53 -27.96
N LEU A 612 -0.36 19.77 -27.57
CA LEU A 612 -0.87 21.06 -27.16
C LEU A 612 -1.60 20.93 -25.82
N VAL A 613 -1.32 21.85 -24.90
CA VAL A 613 -2.04 21.97 -23.63
C VAL A 613 -2.78 23.30 -23.58
N ASN A 614 -4.07 23.22 -23.32
CA ASN A 614 -4.90 24.38 -23.00
C ASN A 614 -5.07 24.45 -21.48
N TRP A 615 -4.64 25.55 -20.88
CA TRP A 615 -4.73 25.79 -19.44
C TRP A 615 -6.04 26.49 -19.09
N GLY A 616 -6.66 26.08 -17.99
CA GLY A 616 -7.87 26.71 -17.47
C GLY A 616 -8.17 26.37 -16.03
#